data_AF-A0A1N6AW06-F1
#
_entry.id   AF-A0A1N6AW06-F1
#
_cell.length_a   1.000
_cell.length_b   1.000
_cell.length_c   1.000
_cell.angle_alpha   90.00
_cell.angle_beta   90.00
_cell.angle_gamma   90.00
#
_symmetry.space_group_name_H-M   'P 1'
#
loop_
_entity.id
_entity.type
_entity.pdbx_description
1 polymer ?
#
loop_
_entity_poly.entity_id
_entity_poly.type
_entity_poly.pdbx_seq_one_letter_code
_entity_poly.pdbx_strand_id
1 'polypeptide(L)'
;MRRISLAMLTIAAIVLSVAPPAAAATPSTRITIEHRASELYPYDPTYEQEGPDYPATRVWGELRRCPAGVYNLSASLHQDGLPTVWATSGRGAGEITCDGGTESLSMSFYRTDPVLHSGRATVRFELHDAYVGTTLTETTRTVRIPR
;
A
#
# COMPACT_ATOMS: atom_id res chain seq x y z
N MET A 1 -2.51 -66.81 56.24
CA MET A 1 -1.20 -66.15 56.12
C MET A 1 -1.16 -65.33 54.83
N ARG A 2 -0.91 -64.03 54.99
CA ARG A 2 -0.27 -63.03 54.11
C ARG A 2 -0.51 -63.04 52.58
N ARG A 3 -1.06 -61.88 52.15
CA ARG A 3 -1.27 -61.33 50.80
C ARG A 3 0.06 -61.04 50.07
N ILE A 4 0.06 -61.12 48.73
CA ILE A 4 0.89 -60.24 47.86
C ILE A 4 0.06 -59.91 46.61
N SER A 5 -0.53 -58.72 46.58
CA SER A 5 -1.08 -58.10 45.37
C SER A 5 0.00 -57.17 44.81
N LEU A 6 0.46 -57.40 43.58
CA LEU A 6 1.31 -56.44 42.87
C LEU A 6 0.44 -55.30 42.35
N ALA A 7 0.62 -54.10 42.90
CA ALA A 7 0.14 -52.87 42.30
C ALA A 7 1.26 -52.27 41.45
N MET A 8 1.07 -52.23 40.12
CA MET A 8 1.90 -51.40 39.24
C MET A 8 1.54 -49.93 39.48
N LEU A 9 2.48 -49.15 40.00
CA LEU A 9 2.40 -47.69 40.02
C LEU A 9 2.81 -47.13 38.66
N THR A 10 1.85 -46.62 37.89
CA THR A 10 2.10 -45.79 36.72
C THR A 10 2.23 -44.34 37.19
N ILE A 11 3.46 -43.81 37.20
CA ILE A 11 3.71 -42.39 37.48
C ILE A 11 3.41 -41.61 36.20
N ALA A 12 2.25 -40.93 36.15
CA ALA A 12 1.94 -39.99 35.08
C ALA A 12 2.63 -38.65 35.38
N ALA A 13 3.72 -38.36 34.68
CA ALA A 13 4.35 -37.05 34.69
C ALA A 13 3.48 -36.07 33.88
N ILE A 14 2.71 -35.23 34.56
CA ILE A 14 2.00 -34.11 33.93
C ILE A 14 3.04 -33.01 33.67
N VAL A 15 3.58 -32.99 32.45
CA VAL A 15 4.37 -31.85 31.97
C VAL A 15 3.38 -30.72 31.67
N LEU A 16 3.30 -29.74 32.57
CA LEU A 16 2.64 -28.46 32.26
C LEU A 16 3.48 -27.76 31.19
N SER A 17 3.12 -27.96 29.92
CA SER A 17 3.59 -27.13 28.82
C SER A 17 3.05 -25.72 29.05
N VAL A 18 3.87 -24.81 29.57
CA VAL A 18 3.61 -23.38 29.55
C VAL A 18 3.59 -22.98 28.08
N ALA A 19 2.40 -22.81 27.51
CA ALA A 19 2.26 -22.25 26.18
C ALA A 19 2.94 -20.87 26.19
N PRO A 20 3.87 -20.59 25.27
CA PRO A 20 4.45 -19.26 25.19
C PRO A 20 3.31 -18.25 25.00
N PRO A 21 3.39 -17.06 25.62
CA PRO A 21 2.38 -16.04 25.42
C PRO A 21 2.25 -15.81 23.92
N ALA A 22 1.03 -15.91 23.40
CA ALA A 22 0.73 -15.59 22.01
C ALA A 22 1.24 -14.17 21.77
N ALA A 23 2.34 -14.04 21.02
CA ALA A 23 2.83 -12.74 20.61
C ALA A 23 1.69 -12.07 19.85
N ALA A 24 1.11 -11.02 20.44
CA ALA A 24 0.08 -10.25 19.77
C ALA A 24 0.69 -9.72 18.48
N ALA A 25 0.21 -10.20 17.33
CA ALA A 25 0.70 -9.76 16.04
C ALA A 25 0.47 -8.25 15.94
N THR A 26 1.55 -7.48 15.90
CA THR A 26 1.46 -6.03 15.68
C THR A 26 0.72 -5.82 14.36
N PRO A 27 -0.38 -5.05 14.35
CA PRO A 27 -1.18 -4.91 13.16
C PRO A 27 -0.38 -4.16 12.08
N SER A 28 -0.25 -4.75 10.89
CA SER A 28 0.63 -4.26 9.82
C SER A 28 0.09 -3.01 9.11
N THR A 29 1.00 -2.17 8.63
CA THR A 29 0.70 -1.04 7.74
C THR A 29 -0.10 -1.51 6.52
N ARG A 30 -1.16 -0.78 6.17
CA ARG A 30 -2.06 -1.16 5.07
C ARG A 30 -2.43 0.03 4.20
N ILE A 31 -2.33 -0.13 2.88
CA ILE A 31 -2.88 0.80 1.90
C ILE A 31 -4.28 0.34 1.50
N THR A 32 -5.19 1.29 1.31
CA THR A 32 -6.47 1.11 0.62
C THR A 32 -6.56 2.12 -0.50
N ILE A 33 -6.76 1.67 -1.74
CA ILE A 33 -6.94 2.57 -2.90
C ILE A 33 -8.45 2.76 -3.14
N GLU A 34 -8.88 3.99 -3.45
CA GLU A 34 -10.27 4.27 -3.81
C GLU A 34 -10.67 3.58 -5.12
N HIS A 35 -11.98 3.36 -5.32
CA HIS A 35 -12.49 2.74 -6.54
C HIS A 35 -12.58 3.68 -7.74
N ARG A 36 -12.59 4.99 -7.49
CA ARG A 36 -12.74 6.01 -8.53
C ARG A 36 -11.52 6.92 -8.51
N ALA A 37 -11.03 7.23 -9.70
CA ALA A 37 -10.08 8.30 -9.92
C ALA A 37 -10.86 9.60 -10.18
N SER A 38 -10.14 10.73 -10.27
CA SER A 38 -10.72 12.00 -10.72
C SER A 38 -11.19 11.89 -12.17
N GLU A 39 -12.08 12.80 -12.56
CA GLU A 39 -12.27 13.15 -13.98
C GLU A 39 -10.92 13.53 -14.62
N LEU A 40 -10.86 13.42 -15.94
CA LEU A 40 -9.69 13.86 -16.69
C LEU A 40 -9.59 15.38 -16.65
N TYR A 41 -8.38 15.88 -16.42
CA TYR A 41 -8.09 17.31 -16.42
C TYR A 41 -6.85 17.59 -17.29
N PRO A 42 -6.75 18.79 -17.88
CA PRO A 42 -5.58 19.17 -18.66
C PRO A 42 -4.35 19.28 -17.76
N TYR A 43 -3.23 18.71 -18.21
CA TYR A 43 -1.95 18.78 -17.54
C TYR A 43 -0.83 19.02 -18.55
N ASP A 44 -0.07 20.08 -18.33
CA ASP A 44 1.14 20.38 -19.06
C ASP A 44 2.37 19.90 -18.26
N PRO A 45 3.13 18.91 -18.77
CA PRO A 45 4.32 18.40 -18.10
C PRO A 45 5.55 19.31 -18.22
N THR A 46 5.49 20.38 -19.03
CA THR A 46 6.62 21.30 -19.18
C THR A 46 6.83 22.11 -17.90
N TYR A 47 8.10 22.39 -17.60
CA TYR A 47 8.45 23.15 -16.40
C TYR A 47 7.83 24.56 -16.38
N GLU A 48 7.76 25.20 -17.55
CA GLU A 48 7.22 26.56 -17.70
C GLU A 48 5.69 26.58 -17.83
N GLN A 49 5.04 25.42 -18.00
CA GLN A 49 3.60 25.28 -18.28
C GLN A 49 3.14 26.05 -19.54
N GLU A 50 3.98 26.02 -20.59
CA GLU A 50 3.70 26.62 -21.90
C GLU A 50 3.67 25.59 -23.06
N GLY A 51 3.72 24.31 -22.71
CA GLY A 51 3.63 23.17 -23.62
C GLY A 51 2.20 22.71 -23.89
N PRO A 52 2.06 21.55 -24.58
CA PRO A 52 0.75 20.97 -24.86
C PRO A 52 0.12 20.33 -23.61
N ASP A 53 -1.19 20.50 -23.47
CA ASP A 53 -1.99 19.82 -22.46
C ASP A 53 -2.21 18.34 -22.81
N TYR A 54 -2.01 17.46 -21.83
CA TYR A 54 -2.37 16.05 -21.88
C TYR A 54 -3.42 15.72 -20.83
N PRO A 55 -4.36 14.80 -21.10
CA PRO A 55 -5.30 14.34 -20.10
C PRO A 55 -4.57 13.64 -18.94
N ALA A 56 -4.79 14.13 -17.74
CA ALA A 56 -4.32 13.54 -16.50
C ALA A 56 -5.49 13.13 -15.59
N THR A 57 -5.24 12.17 -14.71
CA THR A 57 -6.19 11.75 -13.66
C THR A 57 -5.47 11.61 -12.33
N ARG A 58 -6.19 11.81 -11.23
CA ARG A 58 -5.70 11.62 -9.86
C ARG A 58 -6.35 10.42 -9.21
N VAL A 59 -5.56 9.62 -8.51
CA VAL A 59 -6.02 8.49 -7.71
C VAL A 59 -5.74 8.77 -6.25
N TRP A 60 -6.71 8.44 -5.39
CA TRP A 60 -6.60 8.58 -3.95
C TRP A 60 -6.50 7.22 -3.26
N GLY A 61 -5.90 7.24 -2.08
CA GLY A 61 -5.89 6.11 -1.17
C GLY A 61 -5.73 6.57 0.26
N GLU A 62 -5.77 5.59 1.16
CA GLU A 62 -5.60 5.79 2.58
C GLU A 62 -4.56 4.78 3.09
N LEU A 63 -3.59 5.27 3.84
CA LEU A 63 -2.60 4.48 4.54
C LEU A 63 -3.00 4.37 6.01
N ARG A 64 -3.26 3.17 6.51
CA ARG A 64 -3.60 2.94 7.92
C ARG A 64 -2.45 2.31 8.67
N ARG A 65 -2.35 2.67 9.95
CA ARG A 65 -1.34 2.15 10.87
C ARG A 65 0.07 2.41 10.34
N CYS A 66 0.28 3.61 9.79
CA CYS A 66 1.59 4.03 9.34
C CYS A 66 2.44 4.37 10.58
N PRO A 67 3.58 3.69 10.81
CA PRO A 67 4.47 4.04 11.90
C PRO A 67 4.98 5.48 11.72
N ALA A 68 5.36 6.14 12.82
CA ALA A 68 5.90 7.48 12.72
C ALA A 68 7.24 7.46 11.96
N GLY A 69 7.39 8.33 10.96
CA GLY A 69 8.58 8.35 10.11
C GLY A 69 8.35 8.93 8.72
N VAL A 70 9.40 8.90 7.90
CA VAL A 70 9.40 9.37 6.51
C VAL A 70 9.45 8.16 5.57
N TYR A 71 8.60 8.18 4.56
CA TYR A 71 8.41 7.10 3.61
C TYR A 71 8.33 7.64 2.18
N ASN A 72 8.61 6.78 1.21
CA ASN A 72 8.42 7.05 -0.21
C ASN A 72 7.26 6.23 -0.76
N LEU A 73 6.30 6.91 -1.38
CA LEU A 73 5.23 6.34 -2.17
C LEU A 73 5.75 6.12 -3.60
N SER A 74 5.89 4.86 -3.99
CA SER A 74 5.89 4.51 -5.40
C SER A 74 4.46 4.25 -5.84
N ALA A 75 4.13 4.70 -7.04
CA ALA A 75 2.78 4.65 -7.57
C ALA A 75 2.85 4.41 -9.07
N SER A 76 2.02 3.51 -9.58
CA SER A 76 1.91 3.28 -11.03
C SER A 76 0.45 3.15 -11.43
N LEU A 77 0.14 3.61 -12.64
CA LEU A 77 -1.15 3.43 -13.26
C LEU A 77 -0.93 2.83 -14.65
N HIS A 78 -1.73 1.82 -14.98
CA HIS A 78 -1.76 1.18 -16.29
C HIS A 78 -3.17 1.22 -16.85
N GLN A 79 -3.33 1.74 -18.06
CA GLN A 79 -4.60 1.71 -18.80
C GLN A 79 -4.35 1.03 -20.15
N ASP A 80 -5.21 0.06 -20.47
CA ASP A 80 -5.12 -0.78 -21.68
C ASP A 80 -3.78 -1.50 -21.83
N GLY A 81 -3.21 -1.95 -20.71
CA GLY A 81 -1.92 -2.64 -20.67
C GLY A 81 -0.70 -1.73 -20.81
N LEU A 82 -0.90 -0.41 -20.91
CA LEU A 82 0.18 0.55 -21.11
C LEU A 82 0.43 1.39 -19.84
N PRO A 83 1.69 1.63 -19.44
CA PRO A 83 2.04 2.41 -18.25
C PRO A 83 1.82 3.91 -18.47
N THR A 84 1.72 4.66 -17.38
CA THR A 84 1.66 6.14 -17.37
C THR A 84 2.85 6.75 -16.64
N VAL A 85 2.96 8.08 -16.69
CA VAL A 85 3.96 8.89 -15.96
C VAL A 85 3.26 9.70 -14.87
N TRP A 86 3.98 10.09 -13.82
CA TRP A 86 3.44 10.97 -12.78
C TRP A 86 3.21 12.38 -13.29
N ALA A 87 2.00 12.91 -13.08
CA ALA A 87 1.64 14.29 -13.36
C ALA A 87 1.94 15.17 -12.13
N THR A 88 3.22 15.45 -11.89
CA THR A 88 3.71 16.25 -10.76
C THR A 88 4.95 17.04 -11.15
N SER A 89 5.18 18.19 -10.51
CA SER A 89 6.30 19.09 -10.79
C SER A 89 7.29 19.25 -9.63
N GLY A 90 7.04 18.62 -8.48
CA GLY A 90 7.82 18.83 -7.25
C GLY A 90 8.96 17.83 -7.03
N ARG A 91 10.12 18.33 -6.59
CA ARG A 91 11.13 17.48 -5.92
C ARG A 91 10.52 16.91 -4.64
N GLY A 92 10.72 15.61 -4.38
CA GLY A 92 10.09 14.93 -3.25
C GLY A 92 8.65 14.49 -3.50
N ALA A 93 8.15 14.55 -4.75
CA ALA A 93 6.88 13.93 -5.08
C ALA A 93 6.90 12.44 -4.66
N GLY A 94 5.86 12.04 -3.92
CA GLY A 94 5.76 10.71 -3.34
C GLY A 94 6.33 10.59 -1.92
N GLU A 95 7.04 11.58 -1.38
CA GLU A 95 7.41 11.54 0.05
C GLU A 95 6.15 11.67 0.93
N ILE A 96 6.06 10.83 1.95
CA ILE A 96 5.00 10.82 2.96
C ILE A 96 5.66 10.88 4.32
N THR A 97 5.23 11.82 5.15
CA THR A 97 5.53 11.80 6.59
C THR A 97 4.30 11.25 7.32
N CYS A 98 4.53 10.27 8.20
CA CYS A 98 3.49 9.70 9.03
C CYS A 98 3.72 10.08 10.49
N ASP A 99 2.65 10.39 11.21
CA ASP A 99 2.68 10.71 12.65
C ASP A 99 2.23 9.54 13.55
N GLY A 100 2.21 8.31 13.03
CA GLY A 100 1.79 7.13 13.82
C GLY A 100 0.31 6.79 13.71
N GLY A 101 -0.31 6.98 12.55
CA GLY A 101 -1.76 6.85 12.39
C GLY A 101 -2.22 6.53 10.97
N THR A 102 -3.14 7.36 10.47
CA THR A 102 -3.73 7.23 9.14
C THR A 102 -3.32 8.43 8.30
N GLU A 103 -2.81 8.18 7.10
CA GLU A 103 -2.44 9.23 6.14
C GLU A 103 -3.25 9.11 4.84
N SER A 104 -3.52 10.26 4.23
CA SER A 104 -4.13 10.30 2.89
C SER A 104 -3.05 10.22 1.83
N LEU A 105 -3.28 9.36 0.83
CA LEU A 105 -2.40 9.18 -0.31
C LEU A 105 -3.06 9.76 -1.56
N SER A 106 -2.28 10.39 -2.42
CA SER A 106 -2.74 10.66 -3.78
C SER A 106 -1.57 10.69 -4.76
N MET A 107 -1.84 10.26 -5.99
CA MET A 107 -0.91 10.43 -7.10
C MET A 107 -1.67 10.75 -8.37
N SER A 108 -1.08 11.62 -9.19
CA SER A 108 -1.64 12.02 -10.47
C SER A 108 -0.85 11.38 -11.61
N PHE A 109 -1.52 11.02 -12.69
CA PHE A 109 -0.95 10.29 -13.81
C PHE A 109 -1.38 10.88 -15.15
N TYR A 110 -0.47 10.87 -16.12
CA TYR A 110 -0.75 11.24 -17.50
C TYR A 110 0.01 10.33 -18.47
N ARG A 111 -0.36 10.35 -19.75
CA ARG A 111 0.35 9.66 -20.83
C ARG A 111 0.17 10.45 -22.13
N THR A 112 1.22 10.54 -22.91
CA THR A 112 1.25 11.36 -24.12
C THR A 112 0.70 10.65 -25.36
N ASP A 113 0.97 9.34 -25.52
CA ASP A 113 0.46 8.55 -26.65
C ASP A 113 0.38 7.04 -26.32
N PRO A 114 -0.75 6.35 -26.56
CA PRO A 114 -2.08 6.95 -26.70
C PRO A 114 -2.46 7.69 -25.41
N VAL A 115 -3.17 8.81 -25.50
CA VAL A 115 -3.55 9.58 -24.31
C VAL A 115 -4.41 8.77 -23.34
N LEU A 116 -4.40 9.16 -22.06
CA LEU A 116 -5.35 8.63 -21.09
C LEU A 116 -6.78 9.00 -21.48
N HIS A 117 -7.72 8.10 -21.18
CA HIS A 117 -9.14 8.32 -21.40
C HIS A 117 -9.99 7.77 -20.26
N SER A 118 -11.27 8.13 -20.26
CA SER A 118 -12.26 7.56 -19.33
C SER A 118 -12.31 6.04 -19.47
N GLY A 119 -12.52 5.31 -18.37
CA GLY A 119 -12.54 3.86 -18.39
C GLY A 119 -11.95 3.21 -17.15
N ARG A 120 -11.44 1.99 -17.31
CA ARG A 120 -10.77 1.26 -16.23
C ARG A 120 -9.26 1.45 -16.33
N ALA A 121 -8.60 1.53 -15.19
CA ALA A 121 -7.15 1.50 -15.08
C ALA A 121 -6.75 0.67 -13.87
N THR A 122 -5.59 0.03 -13.91
CA THR A 122 -5.00 -0.68 -12.78
C THR A 122 -3.97 0.21 -12.12
N VAL A 123 -4.13 0.45 -10.82
CA VAL A 123 -3.25 1.29 -10.02
C VAL A 123 -2.56 0.42 -8.99
N ARG A 124 -1.27 0.66 -8.76
CA ARG A 124 -0.51 0.09 -7.65
C ARG A 124 0.14 1.19 -6.85
N PHE A 125 -0.05 1.17 -5.54
CA PHE A 125 0.68 1.99 -4.58
C PHE A 125 1.57 1.09 -3.73
N GLU A 126 2.81 1.51 -3.53
CA GLU A 126 3.83 0.83 -2.74
C GLU A 126 4.43 1.84 -1.78
N LEU A 127 4.52 1.49 -0.51
CA LEU A 127 5.16 2.32 0.51
C LEU A 127 6.52 1.75 0.85
N HIS A 128 7.55 2.56 0.73
CA HIS A 128 8.93 2.19 1.03
C HIS A 128 9.48 3.02 2.17
N ASP A 129 10.33 2.44 3.00
CA ASP A 129 11.17 3.19 3.92
C ASP A 129 12.03 4.19 3.15
N ALA A 130 12.06 5.46 3.56
CA ALA A 130 12.73 6.51 2.78
C ALA A 130 14.26 6.35 2.70
N TYR A 131 14.88 5.66 3.65
CA TYR A 131 16.33 5.57 3.78
C TYR A 131 16.88 4.22 3.37
N VAL A 132 16.18 3.14 3.70
CA VAL A 132 16.59 1.76 3.42
C VAL A 132 15.93 1.22 2.14
N GLY A 133 14.86 1.86 1.66
CA GLY A 133 14.16 1.48 0.43
C GLY A 133 13.35 0.18 0.53
N THR A 134 13.22 -0.38 1.74
CA THR A 134 12.47 -1.62 1.96
C THR A 134 10.97 -1.35 1.79
N THR A 135 10.26 -2.21 1.04
CA THR A 135 8.80 -2.10 0.90
C THR A 135 8.11 -2.53 2.19
N LEU A 136 7.35 -1.61 2.81
CA LEU A 136 6.54 -1.89 4.00
C LEU A 136 5.22 -2.54 3.64
N THR A 137 4.57 -2.04 2.60
CA THR A 137 3.26 -2.50 2.16
C THR A 137 3.00 -2.07 0.73
N GLU A 138 2.14 -2.81 0.04
CA GLU A 138 1.72 -2.49 -1.31
C GLU A 138 0.28 -2.90 -1.52
N THR A 139 -0.38 -2.27 -2.48
CA THR A 139 -1.75 -2.62 -2.87
C THR A 139 -1.96 -2.27 -4.33
N THR A 140 -2.63 -3.18 -5.04
CA THR A 140 -3.07 -2.99 -6.41
C THR A 140 -4.60 -2.98 -6.47
N ARG A 141 -5.18 -2.08 -7.27
CA ARG A 141 -6.63 -2.01 -7.49
C ARG A 141 -6.95 -1.59 -8.91
N THR A 142 -8.03 -2.12 -9.46
CA THR A 142 -8.68 -1.51 -10.62
C THR A 142 -9.54 -0.33 -10.18
N VAL A 143 -9.27 0.84 -10.74
CA VAL A 143 -10.03 2.08 -10.55
C VAL A 143 -10.81 2.44 -11.81
N ARG A 144 -11.83 3.28 -11.65
CA ARG A 144 -12.58 3.87 -12.77
C ARG A 144 -12.24 5.35 -12.90
N ILE A 145 -11.76 5.75 -14.07
CA ILE A 145 -11.67 7.14 -14.52
C ILE A 145 -13.06 7.52 -15.08
N PRO A 146 -13.77 8.48 -14.47
CA PRO A 146 -15.07 8.96 -14.96
C PRO A 146 -14.97 9.52 -16.39
N ARG A 147 -16.14 9.67 -17.03
CA ARG A 147 -16.27 10.34 -18.32
C ARG A 147 -16.29 11.84 -18.13
#